data_AF-A0A972S6S8-F1
#
_entry.id   AF-A0A972S6S8-F1
#
_cell.length_a   1.000
_cell.length_b   1.000
_cell.length_c   1.000
_cell.angle_alpha   90.00
_cell.angle_beta   90.00
_cell.angle_gamma   90.00
#
_symmetry.space_group_name_H-M   'P 1'
#
loop_
_entity.id
_entity.type
_entity.pdbx_description
1 polymer ?
#
loop_
_entity_poly.entity_id
_entity_poly.type
_entity_poly.pdbx_seq_one_letter_code
_entity_poly.pdbx_strand_id
1 'polypeptide(L)'
;MIWVVALVVNEIAAVDRDSGWVELYNGSGDVVDLSRYTLTTSFGTFQLSGVMAGGEHRVFYIRLKEDGDSVVLRMDGSTVDSYSWSSLPSSGSLGRIPDGTGDFRFLVVATPNRPNELPASLDEQSWGRIKALFGPGKRR
;
A
#
# COMPACT_ATOMS: atom_id res chain seq x y z
N MET A 1 -11.03 -23.43 10.60
CA MET A 1 -10.34 -22.23 11.09
C MET A 1 -9.66 -21.61 9.88
N ILE A 2 -10.23 -20.54 9.35
CA ILE A 2 -9.69 -19.85 8.18
C ILE A 2 -8.61 -18.92 8.73
N TRP A 3 -7.34 -19.19 8.40
CA TRP A 3 -6.27 -18.26 8.72
C TRP A 3 -6.48 -17.02 7.86
N VAL A 4 -6.99 -15.95 8.47
CA VAL A 4 -6.88 -14.64 7.85
C VAL A 4 -5.41 -14.27 7.92
N VAL A 5 -4.81 -13.98 6.77
CA VAL A 5 -3.43 -13.51 6.69
C VAL A 5 -3.37 -12.13 7.37
N ALA A 6 -2.66 -12.06 8.50
CA ALA A 6 -2.63 -10.90 9.38
C ALA A 6 -1.72 -9.77 8.88
N LEU A 7 -0.58 -10.12 8.28
CA LEU A 7 0.43 -9.17 7.84
C LEU A 7 0.42 -9.10 6.33
N VAL A 8 0.20 -7.91 5.79
CA VAL A 8 -0.04 -7.69 4.35
C VAL A 8 0.71 -6.46 3.87
N VAL A 9 0.98 -6.41 2.56
CA VAL A 9 1.53 -5.23 1.89
C VAL A 9 0.42 -4.19 1.83
N ASN A 10 0.64 -3.02 2.41
CA ASN A 10 -0.41 -2.01 2.59
C ASN A 10 -0.24 -0.80 1.67
N GLU A 11 0.98 -0.29 1.53
CA GLU A 11 1.27 0.90 0.74
C GLU A 11 2.67 0.79 0.11
N ILE A 12 2.84 1.34 -1.09
CA ILE A 12 4.07 1.27 -1.87
C ILE A 12 4.28 2.63 -2.53
N ALA A 13 5.46 3.21 -2.36
CA ALA A 13 5.81 4.45 -3.03
C ALA A 13 7.25 4.45 -3.53
N ALA A 14 7.45 5.13 -4.66
CA ALA A 14 8.77 5.46 -5.16
C ALA A 14 9.35 6.65 -4.36
N VAL A 15 10.67 6.65 -4.21
CA VAL A 15 11.45 7.80 -3.73
C VAL A 15 12.28 8.33 -4.89
N ASP A 16 12.90 7.44 -5.66
CA ASP A 16 13.55 7.71 -6.93
C ASP A 16 13.43 6.49 -7.87
N ARG A 17 14.15 6.49 -9.00
CA ARG A 17 14.07 5.46 -10.06
C ARG A 17 14.20 4.02 -9.54
N ASP A 18 15.06 3.78 -8.55
CA ASP A 18 15.40 2.44 -8.05
C ASP A 18 15.30 2.32 -6.52
N SER A 19 14.68 3.31 -5.87
CA SER A 19 14.50 3.35 -4.42
C SER A 19 13.07 3.73 -4.06
N GLY A 20 12.59 3.15 -2.97
CA GLY A 20 11.25 3.42 -2.49
C GLY A 20 11.04 2.81 -1.12
N TRP A 21 9.78 2.62 -0.79
CA TRP A 21 9.41 1.93 0.43
C TRP A 21 8.14 1.14 0.26
N VAL A 22 8.04 0.12 1.11
CA VAL A 22 6.86 -0.72 1.25
C VAL A 22 6.42 -0.62 2.69
N GLU A 23 5.16 -0.31 2.90
CA GLU A 23 4.52 -0.37 4.19
C GLU A 23 3.82 -1.71 4.35
N LEU A 24 4.02 -2.33 5.51
CA LEU A 24 3.22 -3.45 5.95
C LEU A 24 2.17 -2.98 6.94
N TYR A 25 1.01 -3.62 6.90
CA TYR A 25 -0.03 -3.47 7.91
C TYR A 25 -0.28 -4.80 8.60
N ASN A 26 -0.27 -4.79 9.94
CA ASN A 26 -0.70 -5.91 10.74
C ASN A 26 -2.18 -5.76 11.08
N GLY A 27 -3.05 -6.34 10.27
CA GLY A 27 -4.50 -6.37 10.50
C GLY A 27 -4.97 -7.36 11.56
N SER A 28 -4.06 -8.10 12.22
CA SER A 28 -4.45 -8.90 13.40
C SER A 28 -4.58 -8.05 14.65
N GLY A 29 -5.20 -8.61 15.69
CA GLY A 29 -5.18 -8.04 17.04
C GLY A 29 -3.93 -8.40 17.85
N ASP A 30 -3.03 -9.21 17.30
CA ASP A 30 -1.88 -9.79 18.00
C ASP A 30 -0.56 -9.18 17.53
N VAL A 31 0.48 -9.33 18.36
CA VAL A 31 1.85 -8.98 17.97
C VAL A 31 2.40 -10.02 16.98
N VAL A 32 2.96 -9.56 15.86
CA VAL A 32 3.62 -10.40 14.86
C VAL A 32 5.14 -10.23 14.94
N ASP A 33 5.87 -11.33 15.09
CA ASP A 33 7.33 -11.35 14.93
C ASP A 33 7.70 -11.41 13.44
N LEU A 34 8.51 -10.44 13.00
CA LEU A 34 8.93 -10.29 11.61
C LEU A 34 10.19 -11.10 11.27
N SER A 35 10.84 -11.75 12.24
CA SER A 35 12.09 -12.49 12.03
C SER A 35 12.00 -13.61 10.97
N ARG A 36 10.78 -14.11 10.72
CA ARG A 36 10.48 -15.15 9.71
C ARG A 36 10.03 -14.58 8.36
N TYR A 37 9.92 -13.26 8.26
CA TYR A 37 9.35 -12.60 7.09
C TYR A 37 10.40 -11.94 6.21
N THR A 38 10.14 -11.93 4.91
CA THR A 38 10.97 -11.23 3.93
C THR A 38 10.11 -10.46 2.94
N LEU A 39 10.68 -9.37 2.40
CA LEU A 39 10.16 -8.67 1.23
C LEU A 39 11.07 -8.99 0.04
N THR A 40 10.49 -9.53 -1.02
CA THR A 40 11.24 -9.81 -2.25
C THR A 40 10.75 -8.91 -3.37
N THR A 41 11.69 -8.35 -4.12
CA THR A 41 11.47 -7.53 -5.32
C THR A 41 12.39 -8.02 -6.44
N SER A 42 12.37 -7.38 -7.61
CA SER A 42 13.34 -7.65 -8.67
C SER A 42 14.81 -7.40 -8.27
N PHE A 43 15.06 -6.63 -7.21
CA PHE A 43 16.40 -6.35 -6.69
C PHE A 43 16.92 -7.37 -5.67
N GLY A 44 16.10 -8.32 -5.26
CA GLY A 44 16.48 -9.37 -4.32
C GLY A 44 15.51 -9.47 -3.14
N THR A 45 15.99 -10.09 -2.06
CA THR A 45 15.21 -10.36 -0.86
C THR A 45 15.76 -9.57 0.33
N PHE A 46 14.87 -8.87 1.03
CA PHE A 46 15.14 -8.09 2.22
C PHE A 46 14.55 -8.80 3.44
N GLN A 47 15.40 -9.16 4.40
CA GLN A 47 14.99 -9.81 5.65
C GLN A 47 14.40 -8.78 6.62
N LEU A 48 13.20 -9.06 7.14
CA LEU A 48 12.58 -8.22 8.15
C LEU A 48 13.06 -8.58 9.55
N SER A 49 12.89 -7.64 10.48
CA SER A 49 13.26 -7.81 11.88
C SER A 49 12.36 -7.00 12.80
N GLY A 50 12.36 -7.36 14.09
CA GLY A 50 11.51 -6.75 15.10
C GLY A 50 10.11 -7.34 15.15
N VAL A 51 9.23 -6.70 15.89
CA VAL A 51 7.84 -7.12 16.08
C VAL A 51 6.90 -6.00 15.68
N MET A 52 5.70 -6.30 15.18
CA MET A 52 4.63 -5.33 14.90
C MET A 52 3.41 -5.61 15.76
N ALA A 53 2.87 -4.58 16.42
CA ALA A 53 1.63 -4.70 17.18
C ALA A 53 0.42 -4.86 16.24
N GLY A 54 -0.70 -5.36 16.78
CA GLY A 54 -1.96 -5.40 16.05
C GLY A 54 -2.45 -4.00 15.71
N GLY A 55 -2.89 -3.81 14.47
CA GLY A 55 -3.28 -2.51 13.91
C GLY A 55 -2.11 -1.58 13.56
N GLU A 56 -0.85 -2.04 13.62
CA GLU A 56 0.32 -1.23 13.29
C GLU A 56 0.59 -1.17 11.77
N HIS A 57 0.94 0.03 11.30
CA HIS A 57 1.53 0.31 9.98
C HIS A 57 3.04 0.54 10.14
N ARG A 58 3.85 -0.10 9.31
CA ARG A 58 5.31 0.07 9.37
C ARG A 58 5.96 0.12 7.99
N VAL A 59 6.73 1.19 7.77
CA VAL A 59 7.48 1.43 6.53
C VAL A 59 8.83 0.72 6.53
N PHE A 60 9.17 0.08 5.41
CA PHE A 60 10.46 -0.52 5.12
C PHE A 60 11.03 0.09 3.83
N TYR A 61 12.17 0.78 3.94
CA TYR A 61 12.87 1.33 2.79
C TYR A 61 13.64 0.23 2.06
N ILE A 62 13.28 -0.01 0.82
CA ILE A 62 13.86 -1.05 -0.02
C ILE A 62 14.02 -0.56 -1.46
N ARG A 63 14.75 -1.33 -2.26
CA ARG A 63 14.87 -1.04 -3.70
C ARG A 63 13.64 -1.56 -4.43
N LEU A 64 13.04 -0.67 -5.21
CA LEU A 64 11.86 -0.90 -6.05
C LEU A 64 12.15 -0.31 -7.42
N LYS A 65 11.78 -0.99 -8.51
CA LYS A 65 11.74 -0.28 -9.79
C LYS A 65 10.46 0.54 -9.85
N GLU A 66 10.58 1.75 -10.38
CA GLU A 66 9.41 2.55 -10.70
C GLU A 66 8.47 1.79 -11.66
N ASP A 67 9.00 1.11 -12.68
CA ASP A 67 8.20 0.41 -13.69
C ASP A 67 8.37 -1.12 -13.67
N GLY A 68 7.24 -1.82 -13.82
CA GLY A 68 7.19 -3.26 -14.11
C GLY A 68 7.79 -4.16 -13.02
N ASP A 69 7.53 -3.88 -11.76
CA ASP A 69 8.06 -4.62 -10.62
C ASP A 69 6.94 -5.14 -9.71
N SER A 70 7.34 -5.89 -8.69
CA SER A 70 6.45 -6.42 -7.69
C SER A 70 7.14 -6.46 -6.33
N VAL A 71 6.32 -6.43 -5.29
CA VAL A 71 6.74 -6.82 -3.95
C VAL A 71 5.98 -8.07 -3.55
N VAL A 72 6.70 -9.03 -2.98
CA VAL A 72 6.13 -10.25 -2.42
C VAL A 72 6.58 -10.36 -0.97
N LEU A 73 5.61 -10.33 -0.06
CA LEU A 73 5.80 -10.66 1.35
C LEU A 73 5.81 -12.18 1.49
N ARG A 74 6.87 -12.73 2.09
CA ARG A 74 6.99 -14.16 2.37
C ARG A 74 7.17 -14.42 3.86
N MET A 75 6.73 -15.58 4.31
CA MET A 75 7.06 -16.17 5.61
C MET A 75 7.73 -17.52 5.36
N ASP A 76 8.98 -17.69 5.81
CA ASP A 76 9.78 -18.91 5.61
C ASP A 76 9.74 -19.44 4.16
N GLY A 77 9.83 -18.51 3.20
CA GLY A 77 9.82 -18.81 1.76
C GLY A 77 8.44 -18.97 1.12
N SER A 78 7.37 -19.12 1.91
CA SER A 78 5.99 -19.18 1.40
C SER A 78 5.42 -17.78 1.17
N THR A 79 4.77 -17.54 0.03
CA THR A 79 4.10 -16.26 -0.24
C THR A 79 2.93 -16.04 0.71
N VAL A 80 2.93 -14.88 1.36
CA VAL A 80 1.89 -14.42 2.29
C VAL A 80 0.97 -13.41 1.59
N ASP A 81 1.57 -12.41 0.94
CA ASP A 81 0.88 -11.41 0.14
C ASP A 81 1.80 -10.91 -0.98
N SER A 82 1.22 -10.32 -2.02
CA SER A 82 1.99 -9.73 -3.10
C SER A 82 1.22 -8.66 -3.84
N TYR A 83 1.95 -7.70 -4.39
CA TYR A 83 1.39 -6.75 -5.33
C TYR A 83 2.39 -6.46 -6.45
N SER A 84 1.88 -6.41 -7.68
CA SER A 84 2.64 -6.07 -8.89
C SER A 84 2.07 -4.80 -9.51
N TRP A 85 2.94 -3.94 -10.01
CA TRP A 85 2.56 -2.70 -10.67
C TRP A 85 3.20 -2.60 -12.06
N SER A 86 2.51 -1.90 -12.96
CA SER A 86 3.11 -1.48 -14.23
C SER A 86 4.03 -0.27 -14.05
N SER A 87 3.64 0.66 -13.16
CA SER A 87 4.38 1.88 -12.86
C SER A 87 3.97 2.40 -11.48
N LEU A 88 4.93 2.87 -10.67
CA LEU A 88 4.70 3.61 -9.45
C LEU A 88 4.51 5.09 -9.78
N PRO A 89 3.63 5.80 -9.08
CA PRO A 89 3.52 7.25 -9.21
C PRO A 89 4.82 7.96 -8.82
N SER A 90 5.24 8.95 -9.61
CA SER A 90 6.37 9.83 -9.27
C SER A 90 6.10 10.75 -8.07
N SER A 91 4.82 10.88 -7.68
CA SER A 91 4.36 11.54 -6.46
C SER A 91 3.14 10.80 -5.91
N GLY A 92 3.05 10.65 -4.59
CA GLY A 92 2.00 9.84 -3.96
C GLY A 92 2.43 8.39 -3.83
N SER A 93 1.47 7.48 -3.86
CA SER A 93 1.72 6.04 -3.63
C SER A 93 0.60 5.18 -4.21
N LEU A 94 0.81 3.86 -4.16
CA LEU A 94 -0.25 2.87 -4.31
C LEU A 94 -0.54 2.29 -2.93
N GLY A 95 -1.78 2.40 -2.45
CA GLY A 95 -2.17 1.87 -1.14
C GLY A 95 -3.52 1.15 -1.16
N ARG A 96 -3.70 0.17 -0.26
CA ARG A 96 -4.96 -0.54 -0.07
C ARG A 96 -6.00 0.37 0.59
N ILE A 97 -7.22 0.39 0.03
CA ILE A 97 -8.37 1.10 0.61
C ILE A 97 -9.58 0.15 0.70
N PRO A 98 -10.06 -0.23 1.89
CA PRO A 98 -9.47 0.05 3.22
C PRO A 98 -8.14 -0.69 3.46
N ASP A 99 -7.38 -0.29 4.47
CA ASP A 99 -6.12 -0.93 4.85
C ASP A 99 -6.25 -2.45 4.99
N GLY A 100 -5.20 -3.14 4.54
CA GLY A 100 -5.02 -4.58 4.62
C GLY A 100 -5.98 -5.49 3.88
N THR A 101 -7.15 -5.00 3.47
CA THR A 101 -8.21 -5.82 2.86
C THR A 101 -8.70 -5.29 1.52
N GLY A 102 -8.57 -3.98 1.31
CA GLY A 102 -8.94 -3.34 0.07
C GLY A 102 -8.00 -3.63 -1.08
N ASP A 103 -8.48 -3.29 -2.28
CA ASP A 103 -7.64 -3.22 -3.46
C ASP A 103 -6.67 -2.04 -3.36
N PHE A 104 -5.53 -2.14 -4.05
CA PHE A 104 -4.66 -1.00 -4.27
C PHE A 104 -5.33 0.08 -5.12
N ARG A 105 -5.13 1.32 -4.71
CA ARG A 105 -5.59 2.55 -5.37
C ARG A 105 -4.43 3.55 -5.37
N PHE A 106 -4.47 4.49 -6.29
CA PHE A 106 -3.57 5.63 -6.26
C PHE A 106 -3.95 6.56 -5.10
N LEU A 107 -2.99 6.83 -4.21
CA LEU A 107 -3.11 7.83 -3.16
C LEU A 107 -2.33 9.08 -3.57
N VAL A 108 -3.03 10.21 -3.65
CA VAL A 108 -2.42 11.50 -4.01
C VAL A 108 -1.39 11.92 -2.95
N VAL A 109 -1.64 11.57 -1.69
CA VAL A 109 -0.76 11.81 -0.55
C VAL A 109 -0.45 10.46 0.07
N ALA A 110 0.83 10.11 0.12
CA ALA A 110 1.26 8.89 0.77
C ALA A 110 1.06 8.97 2.30
N THR A 111 0.83 7.83 2.94
CA THR A 111 0.43 7.71 4.35
C THR A 111 1.41 6.90 5.20
N PRO A 112 2.72 7.19 5.17
CA PRO A 112 3.71 6.39 5.88
C PRO A 112 3.45 6.33 7.40
N ASN A 113 3.38 5.11 7.91
CA ASN A 113 3.07 4.72 9.28
C ASN A 113 1.69 5.18 9.77
N ARG A 114 0.73 5.37 8.86
CA ARG A 114 -0.64 5.80 9.17
C ARG A 114 -1.66 5.06 8.29
N PRO A 115 -2.95 5.08 8.69
CA PRO A 115 -4.00 4.55 7.84
C PRO A 115 -4.05 5.19 6.45
N ASN A 116 -4.27 4.37 5.42
CA ASN A 116 -4.50 4.86 4.07
C ASN A 116 -5.87 5.54 3.99
N GLU A 117 -5.90 6.75 3.43
CA GLU A 117 -7.13 7.52 3.25
C GLU A 117 -7.20 8.10 1.83
N LEU A 118 -8.38 8.08 1.23
CA LEU A 118 -8.62 8.87 0.02
C LEU A 118 -8.70 10.36 0.42
N PRO A 119 -8.16 11.28 -0.40
CA PRO A 119 -8.35 12.71 -0.15
C PRO A 119 -9.85 13.02 -0.07
N ALA A 120 -10.24 13.80 0.93
CA ALA A 120 -11.63 14.08 1.32
C ALA A 120 -12.52 14.76 0.25
N SER A 121 -12.05 14.91 -1.00
CA SER A 121 -12.75 15.57 -2.10
C SER A 121 -12.89 14.71 -3.36
N LEU A 122 -12.60 13.40 -3.31
CA LEU A 122 -12.78 12.47 -4.43
C LEU A 122 -13.71 11.30 -4.09
N ASP A 123 -14.62 11.47 -3.13
CA ASP A 123 -15.75 10.55 -3.06
C ASP A 123 -16.68 10.77 -4.28
N GLU A 124 -17.45 9.73 -4.63
CA GLU A 124 -18.36 9.78 -5.79
C GLU A 124 -19.36 10.95 -5.67
N GLN A 125 -19.66 11.37 -4.44
CA GLN A 125 -20.47 12.53 -4.12
C GLN A 125 -19.79 13.86 -4.50
N SER A 126 -18.50 14.02 -4.23
CA SER A 126 -17.69 15.18 -4.62
C SER A 126 -17.49 15.24 -6.13
N TRP A 127 -17.31 14.10 -6.80
CA TRP A 127 -17.28 14.06 -8.26
C TRP A 127 -18.62 14.45 -8.90
N GLY A 128 -19.73 14.07 -8.28
CA GLY A 128 -21.06 14.54 -8.67
C GLY A 128 -21.21 16.06 -8.60
N ARG A 129 -20.67 16.70 -7.54
CA ARG A 129 -20.67 18.17 -7.39
C ARG A 129 -19.83 18.87 -8.46
N ILE A 130 -18.66 18.32 -8.80
CA ILE A 130 -17.80 18.87 -9.86
C ILE A 130 -18.48 18.78 -11.22
N LYS A 131 -19.10 17.63 -11.57
CA LYS A 131 -19.86 17.50 -12.82
C LYS A 131 -21.02 18.50 -12.92
N ALA A 132 -21.69 18.80 -11.80
CA ALA A 132 -22.78 19.76 -11.78
C ALA A 132 -22.34 21.22 -12.05
N LEU A 133 -21.08 21.56 -11.77
CA LEU A 133 -20.49 22.87 -12.07
C LEU A 133 -20.17 23.07 -13.56
N PHE A 134 -19.87 21.99 -14.29
CA PHE A 134 -19.48 22.03 -15.71
C PHE A 134 -20.53 21.42 -16.67
N GLY A 135 -21.63 20.89 -16.14
CA GLY A 135 -22.78 20.47 -16.94
C GLY A 135 -23.40 21.66 -17.69
N PRO A 136 -24.14 21.43 -18.78
CA PRO A 136 -24.76 22.51 -19.56
C PRO A 136 -25.64 23.34 -18.62
N GLY A 137 -25.14 24.52 -18.26
CA GLY A 137 -25.79 25.37 -17.29
C GLY A 137 -27.24 25.61 -17.71
N LYS A 138 -28.17 25.45 -16.78
CA LYS A 138 -29.49 26.08 -16.93
C LYS A 138 -29.23 27.58 -17.02
N ARG A 139 -29.13 28.08 -18.25
CA ARG A 139 -29.24 29.49 -18.57
C ARG A 139 -30.54 29.95 -17.92
N ARG A 140 -30.42 30.81 -16.91
CA ARG A 140 -31.55 31.60 -16.42
C ARG A 140 -31.96 32.58 -17.51
#